data_AF-A0A7C3FKU5-F1
#
_entry.id   AF-A0A7C3FKU5-F1
#
_cell.length_a   1.000
_cell.length_b   1.000
_cell.length_c   1.000
_cell.angle_alpha   90.00
_cell.angle_beta   90.00
_cell.angle_gamma   90.00
#
_symmetry.space_group_name_H-M   'P 1'
#
loop_
_entity.id
_entity.type
_entity.pdbx_description
1 polymer ?
#
loop_
_entity_poly.entity_id
_entity_poly.type
_entity_poly.pdbx_seq_one_letter_code
_entity_poly.pdbx_strand_id
1 'polypeptide(L)' 'MPPLLSVIIPAFNEEHRLPDNLKRILDFLGTQTYASEVVVVDNGSQDRTSAIVDQFMQGNPSLHLIREPA' A
#
# COMPACT_ATOMS: atom_id res chain seq x y z
N MET A 1 16.08 7.19 9.20
CA MET A 1 15.52 6.89 10.54
C MET A 1 14.42 5.85 10.33
N PRO A 2 14.27 4.86 11.23
CA PRO A 2 13.17 3.91 11.12
C PRO A 2 11.81 4.63 11.22
N PRO A 3 10.76 4.18 10.51
CA PRO A 3 9.43 4.75 10.64
C PRO A 3 8.92 4.56 12.08
N LEU A 4 8.17 5.54 12.59
CA LEU A 4 7.48 5.42 13.88
C LEU A 4 6.28 4.47 13.77
N LEU A 5 5.64 4.44 12.60
CA LEU A 5 4.46 3.66 12.30
C LEU A 5 4.63 2.93 10.96
N SER A 6 4.35 1.62 10.99
CA SER A 6 4.22 0.80 9.78
C SER A 6 2.79 0.30 9.68
N VAL A 7 2.11 0.58 8.57
CA VAL A 7 0.74 0.11 8.29
C VAL A 7 0.81 -1.05 7.32
N ILE A 8 0.39 -2.23 7.75
CA ILE A 8 0.38 -3.44 6.90
C ILE A 8 -1.04 -3.69 6.41
N ILE A 9 -1.21 -3.81 5.09
CA ILE A 9 -2.49 -4.01 4.42
C ILE A 9 -2.44 -5.34 3.66
N PRO A 10 -3.05 -6.43 4.18
CA PRO A 10 -3.24 -7.63 3.37
C PRO A 10 -4.27 -7.35 2.27
N ALA A 11 -3.99 -7.83 1.05
CA ALA A 11 -4.86 -7.64 -0.10
C ALA A 11 -5.00 -8.96 -0.88
N PHE A 12 -6.22 -9.27 -1.30
CA PHE A 12 -6.53 -10.39 -2.20
C PHE A 12 -7.75 -10.04 -3.06
N ASN A 13 -7.53 -9.88 -4.36
CA ASN A 13 -8.56 -9.48 -5.33
C ASN A 13 -9.36 -8.21 -4.94
N GLU A 14 -8.64 -7.15 -4.60
CA GLU A 14 -9.19 -5.88 -4.11
C GLU A 14 -9.09 -4.75 -5.16
N GLU A 15 -9.03 -5.04 -6.47
CA GLU A 15 -8.79 -4.02 -7.51
C GLU A 15 -9.79 -2.84 -7.49
N HIS A 16 -11.00 -3.05 -6.96
CA HIS A 16 -12.03 -2.02 -6.87
C HIS A 16 -12.04 -1.25 -5.55
N ARG A 17 -11.53 -1.83 -4.46
CA ARG A 17 -11.58 -1.21 -3.11
C ARG A 17 -10.24 -0.62 -2.70
N LEU A 18 -9.15 -1.25 -3.12
CA LEU A 18 -7.80 -0.86 -2.72
C LEU A 18 -7.44 0.58 -3.16
N PRO A 19 -7.73 1.05 -4.40
CA PRO A 19 -7.30 2.39 -4.83
C PRO A 19 -7.78 3.52 -3.91
N ASP A 20 -9.08 3.54 -3.61
CA ASP A 20 -9.69 4.62 -2.81
C ASP A 20 -9.22 4.59 -1.36
N ASN A 21 -9.11 3.39 -0.77
CA ASN A 21 -8.63 3.22 0.59
C ASN A 21 -7.14 3.56 0.71
N LEU A 22 -6.32 3.06 -0.21
CA LEU A 22 -4.88 3.31 -0.23
C LEU A 22 -4.61 4.81 -0.39
N LYS A 23 -5.32 5.49 -1.29
CA LYS A 23 -5.22 6.95 -1.44
C LYS A 23 -5.50 7.68 -0.13
N ARG A 24 -6.61 7.36 0.55
CA ARG A 24 -6.97 8.02 1.83
C ARG A 24 -5.95 7.80 2.92
N ILE A 25 -5.39 6.58 3.01
CA ILE A 25 -4.33 6.25 3.97
C ILE A 25 -3.08 7.08 3.69
N LEU A 26 -2.63 7.11 2.44
CA LEU A 26 -1.44 7.88 2.03
C LEU A 26 -1.63 9.38 2.25
N ASP A 27 -2.79 9.93 1.86
CA ASP A 27 -3.12 11.34 2.08
C ASP A 27 -3.07 11.69 3.58
N PHE A 28 -3.66 10.85 4.44
CA PHE A 28 -3.63 11.06 5.89
C PHE A 28 -2.21 10.99 6.45
N LEU A 29 -1.45 9.95 6.09
CA LEU A 29 -0.08 9.75 6.57
C LEU A 29 0.88 10.86 6.09
N GLY A 30 0.66 11.40 4.89
CA GLY A 30 1.42 12.54 4.36
C GLY A 30 1.26 13.83 5.15
N THR A 31 0.22 13.95 6.00
CA THR A 31 0.02 15.12 6.88
C THR A 31 0.65 14.97 8.26
N GLN A 32 1.21 13.80 8.58
CA GLN A 32 1.74 13.52 9.91
C GLN A 32 3.16 14.07 10.07
N THR A 33 3.52 14.49 11.29
CA THR A 33 4.87 15.00 11.58
C THR A 33 5.89 13.89 11.83
N TYR A 34 5.46 12.63 11.87
CA TYR A 34 6.30 11.46 12.09
C TYR A 34 6.46 10.65 10.80
N ALA A 35 7.62 9.99 10.67
CA ALA A 35 7.86 9.08 9.55
C ALA A 35 6.93 7.85 9.65
N SER A 36 6.31 7.49 8.54
CA SER A 36 5.46 6.30 8.42
C SER A 36 5.69 5.59 7.08
N GLU A 37 5.37 4.31 7.06
CA GLU A 37 5.37 3.49 5.85
C GLU A 37 4.06 2.71 5.71
N VAL A 38 3.72 2.35 4.48
CA VAL A 38 2.60 1.47 4.15
C VAL A 38 3.16 0.27 3.41
N VAL A 39 2.84 -0.93 3.87
CA VAL A 39 3.24 -2.19 3.23
C VAL A 39 1.97 -2.92 2.82
N VAL A 40 1.72 -3.00 1.51
CA VAL A 40 0.66 -3.86 0.98
C VAL A 40 1.24 -5.25 0.78
N VAL A 41 0.55 -6.27 1.28
CA VAL A 41 0.90 -7.68 1.08
C VAL A 41 -0.16 -8.28 0.18
N ASP A 42 0.18 -8.55 -1.08
CA ASP A 42 -0.68 -9.20 -2.04
C ASP A 42 -0.58 -10.72 -1.90
N ASN A 43 -1.67 -11.36 -1.48
CA ASN A 43 -1.75 -12.78 -1.17
C ASN A 43 -2.18 -13.60 -2.39
N GLY A 44 -1.47 -13.45 -3.51
CA GLY A 44 -1.73 -14.22 -4.74
C GLY A 44 -2.98 -13.75 -5.50
N SER A 45 -3.26 -12.44 -5.54
CA SER A 45 -4.36 -11.90 -6.36
C SER A 45 -4.23 -12.28 -7.84
N GLN A 46 -5.38 -12.51 -8.48
CA GLN A 46 -5.47 -12.82 -9.91
C GLN A 46 -6.03 -11.66 -10.74
N ASP A 47 -6.38 -10.56 -10.08
CA ASP A 47 -6.84 -9.32 -10.69
C ASP A 47 -5.71 -8.27 -10.73
N ARG A 48 -6.06 -6.99 -10.92
CA ARG A 48 -5.07 -5.90 -11.01
C ARG A 48 -4.61 -5.36 -9.66
N THR A 49 -4.87 -6.03 -8.54
CA THR A 49 -4.50 -5.56 -7.18
C THR A 49 -3.03 -5.15 -7.08
N SER A 50 -2.09 -6.04 -7.40
CA SER A 50 -0.65 -5.73 -7.43
C SER A 50 -0.31 -4.55 -8.35
N ALA A 51 -0.86 -4.55 -9.57
CA ALA A 51 -0.56 -3.54 -10.59
C ALA A 51 -1.03 -2.14 -10.17
N ILE A 52 -2.15 -2.05 -9.45
CA ILE A 52 -2.63 -0.81 -8.85
C ILE A 52 -1.60 -0.30 -7.83
N VAL A 53 -1.12 -1.15 -6.93
CA VAL A 53 -0.14 -0.72 -5.92
C VAL A 53 1.16 -0.24 -6.56
N ASP A 54 1.66 -0.93 -7.60
CA ASP A 54 2.85 -0.49 -8.35
C ASP A 54 2.70 0.93 -8.91
N GLN A 55 1.50 1.28 -9.40
CA GLN A 55 1.23 2.62 -9.91
C GLN A 55 1.30 3.67 -8.80
N PHE A 56 0.75 3.37 -7.61
CA PHE A 56 0.81 4.27 -6.47
C PHE A 56 2.25 4.47 -5.96
N MET A 57 3.10 3.45 -6.03
CA MET A 57 4.50 3.53 -5.58
C MET A 57 5.32 4.58 -6.34
N GLN A 58 4.96 4.91 -7.60
CA GLN A 58 5.66 5.93 -8.39
C GLN A 58 5.63 7.33 -7.75
N GLY A 59 4.60 7.64 -6.97
CA GLY A 59 4.43 8.91 -6.27
C GLY A 59 4.58 8.83 -4.75
N ASN A 60 4.77 7.62 -4.20
CA ASN A 60 4.73 7.38 -2.75
C ASN A 60 5.95 6.52 -2.33
N PRO A 61 7.11 7.13 -2.05
CA PRO A 61 8.34 6.39 -1.73
C PRO A 61 8.26 5.54 -0.45
N SER A 62 7.33 5.84 0.45
CA SER A 62 7.06 5.09 1.69
C SER A 62 5.99 4.00 1.54
N LEU A 63 5.52 3.76 0.31
CA LEU A 63 4.66 2.63 -0.03
C LEU A 63 5.50 1.47 -0.56
N HIS A 64 5.26 0.29 -0.02
CA HIS A 64 5.92 -0.95 -0.40
C HIS A 64 4.88 -2.01 -0.74
N LEU A 65 5.26 -2.91 -1.65
CA LEU A 65 4.45 -4.05 -2.05
C LEU A 65 5.25 -5.34 -1.84
N ILE A 66 4.68 -6.27 -1.09
CA ILE A 66 5.13 -7.65 -0.96
C ILE A 66 4.14 -8.52 -1.73
N ARG A 67 4.65 -9.42 -2.57
CA ARG A 67 3.82 -10.39 -3.30
C ARG A 67 4.13 -11.77 -2.78
N GLU A 68 3.14 -12.40 -2.17
CA GLU A 68 3.21 -13.80 -1.79
C GLU A 68 2.76 -14.68 -2.96
N PRO A 69 3.33 -15.89 -3.10
CA PRO A 69 2.85 -16.87 -4.08
C PRO A 69 1.39 -17.26 -3.78
N ALA A 70 0.65 -17.57 -4.84
CA ALA A 70 -0.71 -18.09 -4.78
C ALA A 70 -0.77 -19.57 -4.34
#